data_AF-A0A3M3WJU0-F1
#
_entry.id   AF-A0A3M3WJU0-F1
#
_cell.length_a   1.000
_cell.length_b   1.000
_cell.length_c   1.000
_cell.angle_alpha   90.00
_cell.angle_beta   90.00
_cell.angle_gamma   90.00
#
_symmetry.space_group_name_H-M   'P 1'
#
loop_
_entity.id
_entity.type
_entity.pdbx_description
1 polymer ?
#
loop_
_entity_poly.entity_id
_entity_poly.type
_entity_poly.pdbx_seq_one_letter_code
_entity_poly.pdbx_strand_id
1 'polypeptide(L)'
;KAIQTAFQEVSDGLASRKTYDEQLQAQRDFVAANQDYYRLAERRYRIGIDSNLTFLDAQRSLFSAQQTLITDRLSQLTSEVNLYKALGGGWYERTGQTETISKEKPSVQLF
;
A
#
# COMPACT_ATOMS: atom_id res chain seq x y z
N LYS A 1 -16.86 -23.05 3.95
CA LYS A 1 -16.84 -21.66 4.44
C LYS A 1 -15.46 -21.00 4.24
N ALA A 2 -14.36 -21.56 4.76
CA ALA A 2 -13.01 -20.98 4.59
C ALA A 2 -12.59 -20.68 3.14
N ILE A 3 -12.85 -21.59 2.18
CA ILE A 3 -12.51 -21.40 0.76
C ILE A 3 -13.31 -20.26 0.12
N GLN A 4 -14.60 -20.11 0.46
CA GLN A 4 -15.42 -19.00 -0.04
C GLN A 4 -14.95 -17.66 0.50
N THR A 5 -14.58 -17.61 1.79
CA THR A 5 -14.02 -16.40 2.42
C THR A 5 -12.71 -15.99 1.74
N ALA A 6 -11.80 -16.95 1.49
CA ALA A 6 -10.55 -16.67 0.77
C ALA A 6 -10.79 -16.16 -0.66
N PHE A 7 -11.76 -16.72 -1.39
CA PHE A 7 -12.10 -16.27 -2.74
C PHE A 7 -12.68 -14.85 -2.75
N GLN A 8 -13.51 -14.52 -1.76
CA GLN A 8 -14.05 -13.18 -1.57
C GLN A 8 -12.94 -12.18 -1.28
N GLU A 9 -12.03 -12.48 -0.35
CA GLU A 9 -10.89 -11.62 0.00
C GLU A 9 -9.98 -11.33 -1.21
N VAL A 10 -9.75 -12.33 -2.06
CA VAL A 10 -8.98 -12.17 -3.30
C VAL A 10 -9.72 -11.32 -4.32
N SER A 11 -11.02 -11.56 -4.52
CA SER A 11 -11.85 -10.77 -5.43
C SER A 11 -11.90 -9.30 -5.01
N ASP A 12 -12.06 -9.04 -3.71
CA ASP A 12 -12.11 -7.68 -3.14
C ASP A 12 -10.75 -6.98 -3.28
N GLY A 13 -9.64 -7.69 -3.06
CA GLY A 13 -8.29 -7.15 -3.27
C GLY A 13 -7.99 -6.83 -4.73
N LEU A 14 -8.40 -7.70 -5.67
CA LEU A 14 -8.23 -7.47 -7.11
C LEU A 14 -9.10 -6.32 -7.62
N ALA A 15 -10.35 -6.22 -7.14
CA ALA A 15 -11.25 -5.12 -7.49
C ALA A 15 -10.72 -3.77 -6.97
N SER A 16 -10.13 -3.76 -5.76
CA SER A 16 -9.61 -2.54 -5.14
C SER A 16 -8.37 -1.98 -5.86
N ARG A 17 -7.60 -2.82 -6.56
CA ARG A 17 -6.38 -2.40 -7.27
C ARG A 17 -6.63 -1.27 -8.27
N LYS A 18 -7.66 -1.39 -9.10
CA LYS A 18 -8.00 -0.37 -10.09
C LYS A 18 -8.35 0.97 -9.43
N THR A 19 -9.11 0.92 -8.33
CA THR A 19 -9.47 2.11 -7.55
C THR A 19 -8.22 2.78 -6.96
N TYR A 20 -7.25 2.02 -6.46
CA TYR A 20 -5.99 2.57 -5.97
C TYR A 20 -5.17 3.25 -7.07
N ASP A 21 -5.12 2.68 -8.26
CA ASP A 21 -4.41 3.29 -9.39
C ASP A 21 -5.05 4.62 -9.81
N GLU A 22 -6.37 4.67 -9.90
CA GLU A 22 -7.12 5.90 -10.21
C GLU A 22 -6.93 6.97 -9.12
N GLN A 23 -7.01 6.59 -7.84
CA GLN A 23 -6.76 7.49 -6.72
C GLN A 23 -5.32 8.02 -6.74
N LEU A 24 -4.33 7.16 -6.97
CA LEU A 24 -2.93 7.56 -7.01
C LEU A 24 -2.64 8.52 -8.16
N GLN A 25 -3.27 8.30 -9.32
CA GLN A 25 -3.15 9.22 -10.45
C GLN A 25 -3.74 10.59 -10.11
N ALA A 26 -4.95 10.63 -9.56
CA ALA A 26 -5.57 11.89 -9.12
C ALA A 26 -4.71 12.63 -8.08
N GLN A 27 -4.11 11.91 -7.15
CA GLN A 27 -3.23 12.50 -6.14
C GLN A 27 -1.91 13.04 -6.75
N ARG A 28 -1.37 12.39 -7.78
CA ARG A 28 -0.21 12.91 -8.55
C ARG A 28 -0.57 14.20 -9.28
N ASP A 29 -1.72 14.24 -9.92
CA ASP A 29 -2.20 15.43 -10.63
C ASP A 29 -2.43 16.59 -9.63
N PHE A 30 -2.93 16.29 -8.43
CA PHE A 30 -3.07 17.26 -7.36
C PHE A 30 -1.73 17.82 -6.87
N VAL A 31 -0.69 16.97 -6.73
CA VAL A 31 0.67 17.43 -6.41
C VAL A 31 1.21 18.33 -7.52
N ALA A 32 1.01 17.97 -8.79
CA ALA A 32 1.45 18.77 -9.93
C ALA A 32 0.79 20.17 -9.92
N ALA A 33 -0.52 20.24 -9.69
CA ALA A 33 -1.25 21.50 -9.57
C ALA A 33 -0.74 22.36 -8.40
N ASN A 34 -0.45 21.77 -7.24
CA ASN A 34 0.15 22.49 -6.12
C ASN A 34 1.57 22.97 -6.42
N GLN A 35 2.34 22.22 -7.22
CA GLN A 35 3.68 22.63 -7.65
C GLN A 35 3.62 23.85 -8.58
N ASP A 36 2.60 23.93 -9.44
CA ASP A 36 2.34 25.11 -10.28
C ASP A 36 1.90 26.30 -9.42
N TYR A 37 1.00 26.08 -8.45
CA TYR A 37 0.57 27.13 -7.51
C TYR A 37 1.74 27.69 -6.71
N TYR A 38 2.59 26.83 -6.15
CA TYR A 38 3.84 27.22 -5.48
C TYR A 38 4.71 28.12 -6.37
N ARG A 39 4.98 27.70 -7.62
CA ARG A 39 5.81 28.46 -8.55
C ARG A 39 5.21 29.83 -8.88
N LEU A 40 3.89 29.93 -8.96
CA LEU A 40 3.20 31.21 -9.17
C LEU A 40 3.30 32.11 -7.93
N ALA A 41 2.99 31.58 -6.75
CA ALA A 41 3.02 32.31 -5.49
C ALA A 41 4.44 32.81 -5.16
N GLU A 42 5.46 31.99 -5.38
CA GLU A 42 6.87 32.37 -5.20
C GLU A 42 7.23 33.56 -6.09
N ARG A 43 6.87 33.51 -7.39
CA ARG A 43 7.15 34.62 -8.31
C ARG A 43 6.46 35.90 -7.86
N ARG A 44 5.17 35.82 -7.52
CA ARG A 44 4.38 37.00 -7.09
C ARG A 44 4.89 37.61 -5.79
N TYR A 45 5.33 36.78 -4.85
CA TYR A 45 5.99 37.23 -3.63
C TYR A 45 7.31 37.93 -3.93
N ARG A 46 8.17 37.34 -4.77
CA ARG A 46 9.48 37.90 -5.13
C ARG A 46 9.41 39.24 -5.85
N ILE A 47 8.34 39.48 -6.63
CA ILE A 47 8.09 40.77 -7.30
C ILE A 47 7.22 41.72 -6.45
N GLY A 48 6.88 41.34 -5.22
CA GLY A 48 6.15 42.18 -4.26
C GLY A 48 4.66 42.36 -4.57
N ILE A 49 4.06 41.55 -5.44
CA ILE A 49 2.64 41.63 -5.81
C ILE A 49 1.75 40.98 -4.75
N ASP A 50 2.18 39.84 -4.19
CA ASP A 50 1.42 39.10 -3.16
C ASP A 50 2.19 38.99 -1.85
N SER A 51 1.45 38.77 -0.76
CA SER A 51 2.01 38.66 0.58
C SER A 51 2.84 37.38 0.79
N ASN A 52 3.77 37.43 1.75
CA ASN A 52 4.53 36.23 2.20
C ASN A 52 3.58 35.12 2.72
N LEU A 53 2.40 35.47 3.23
CA LEU A 53 1.43 34.49 3.72
C LEU A 53 0.91 33.60 2.59
N THR A 54 0.65 34.18 1.40
CA THR A 54 0.24 33.42 0.21
C THR A 54 1.32 32.44 -0.23
N PHE A 55 2.59 32.84 -0.16
CA PHE A 55 3.72 31.97 -0.48
C PHE A 55 3.88 30.82 0.54
N LEU A 56 3.71 31.09 1.84
CA LEU A 56 3.74 30.08 2.89
C LEU A 56 2.58 29.10 2.80
N ASP A 57 1.38 29.57 2.45
CA ASP A 57 0.21 28.72 2.23
C ASP A 57 0.42 27.78 1.02
N ALA A 58 1.00 28.28 -0.07
CA ALA A 58 1.35 27.47 -1.23
C ALA A 58 2.40 26.40 -0.90
N GLN A 59 3.42 26.74 -0.10
CA GLN A 59 4.40 25.77 0.41
C GLN A 59 3.74 24.68 1.26
N ARG A 60 2.90 25.09 2.22
CA ARG A 60 2.20 24.17 3.12
C ARG A 60 1.29 23.22 2.33
N SER A 61 0.56 23.75 1.35
CA SER A 61 -0.34 22.96 0.51
C SER A 61 0.42 21.95 -0.35
N LEU A 62 1.53 22.34 -0.98
CA LEU A 62 2.40 21.43 -1.72
C LEU A 62 2.98 20.33 -0.84
N PHE A 63 3.51 20.68 0.34
CA PHE A 63 4.06 19.70 1.27
C PHE A 63 2.99 18.70 1.74
N SER A 64 1.79 19.19 2.09
CA SER A 64 0.67 18.33 2.47
C SER A 64 0.27 17.38 1.33
N ALA A 65 0.18 17.88 0.10
CA ALA A 65 -0.18 17.06 -1.06
C ALA A 65 0.85 15.95 -1.33
N GLN A 66 2.14 16.26 -1.19
CA GLN A 66 3.22 15.29 -1.32
C GLN A 66 3.18 14.23 -0.22
N GLN A 67 2.92 14.63 1.03
CA GLN A 67 2.80 13.70 2.15
C GLN A 67 1.62 12.73 1.95
N THR A 68 0.47 13.23 1.50
CA THR A 68 -0.69 12.39 1.17
C THR A 68 -0.37 11.41 0.04
N LEU A 69 0.33 11.84 -1.01
CA LEU A 69 0.74 10.94 -2.10
C LEU A 69 1.60 9.77 -1.61
N ILE A 70 2.50 10.02 -0.66
CA ILE A 70 3.35 8.98 -0.06
C ILE A 70 2.48 7.99 0.75
N THR A 71 1.56 8.51 1.57
CA THR A 71 0.65 7.68 2.37
C THR A 71 -0.26 6.83 1.49
N ASP A 72 -0.83 7.39 0.42
CA ASP A 72 -1.67 6.66 -0.52
C ASP A 72 -0.90 5.53 -1.22
N ARG A 73 0.34 5.79 -1.61
CA ARG A 73 1.23 4.76 -2.18
C ARG A 73 1.55 3.66 -1.18
N LEU A 74 1.77 4.00 0.09
CA LEU A 74 1.96 3.01 1.14
C LEU A 74 0.71 2.14 1.34
N SER A 75 -0.48 2.74 1.32
CA SER A 75 -1.75 2.01 1.41
C SER A 75 -1.95 1.07 0.24
N GLN A 76 -1.64 1.49 -0.99
CA GLN A 76 -1.68 0.63 -2.18
C GLN A 76 -0.76 -0.59 -2.00
N LEU A 77 0.51 -0.38 -1.65
CA LEU A 77 1.47 -1.47 -1.46
C LEU A 77 1.05 -2.44 -0.34
N THR A 78 0.48 -1.90 0.74
CA THR A 78 -0.05 -2.71 1.85
C THR A 78 -1.19 -3.61 1.37
N SER A 79 -2.10 -3.06 0.55
CA SER A 79 -3.20 -3.83 -0.04
C SER A 79 -2.69 -4.91 -1.00
N GLU A 80 -1.65 -4.63 -1.79
CA GLU A 80 -1.02 -5.63 -2.66
C GLU A 80 -0.36 -6.77 -1.86
N VAL A 81 0.34 -6.45 -0.77
CA VAL A 81 0.91 -7.46 0.15
C VAL A 81 -0.18 -8.31 0.81
N ASN A 82 -1.30 -7.69 1.22
CA ASN A 82 -2.44 -8.42 1.79
C ASN A 82 -3.07 -9.37 0.77
N LEU A 83 -3.21 -8.94 -0.48
CA LEU A 83 -3.68 -9.80 -1.58
C LEU A 83 -2.73 -10.98 -1.81
N TYR A 84 -1.40 -10.73 -1.83
CA TYR A 84 -0.40 -11.80 -1.93
C TYR A 84 -0.54 -12.83 -0.79
N LYS A 85 -0.77 -12.36 0.44
CA LYS A 85 -1.01 -13.22 1.60
C LYS A 85 -2.32 -14.01 1.47
N ALA A 86 -3.42 -13.38 1.05
CA ALA A 86 -4.72 -14.00 0.87
C ALA A 86 -4.71 -15.09 -0.22
N LEU A 87 -3.90 -14.91 -1.27
CA LEU A 87 -3.63 -15.93 -2.30
C LEU A 87 -2.80 -17.11 -1.79
N GLY A 88 -2.42 -17.13 -0.51
CA GLY A 88 -1.70 -18.22 0.13
C GLY A 88 -0.20 -17.98 0.27
N GLY A 89 0.27 -16.75 0.08
CA GLY A 89 1.57 -16.28 0.57
C GLY A 89 2.79 -17.09 0.12
N GLY A 90 2.72 -17.74 -1.04
CA GLY A 90 3.70 -18.75 -1.46
C GLY A 90 3.42 -20.11 -0.79
N TRP A 91 2.47 -20.86 -1.34
CA TRP A 91 2.09 -22.21 -0.90
C TRP A 91 3.25 -23.24 -0.82
N TYR A 92 4.46 -22.89 -1.28
CA TYR A 92 5.63 -23.77 -1.33
C TYR A 92 6.61 -23.64 -0.15
N GLU A 93 6.49 -22.65 0.75
CA GLU A 93 7.39 -22.57 1.92
C GLU A 93 6.99 -23.52 3.07
N ARG A 94 5.82 -24.16 3.00
CA ARG A 94 5.35 -25.12 4.01
C ARG A 94 5.24 -26.56 3.48
N THR A 95 6.11 -26.97 2.56
CA THR A 95 6.37 -28.39 2.25
C THR A 95 7.69 -28.90 2.85
N GLY A 96 8.27 -28.17 3.80
CA GLY A 96 9.47 -28.58 4.56
C GLY A 96 9.19 -29.26 5.90
N GLN A 97 7.95 -29.65 6.21
CA GLN A 97 7.60 -30.36 7.45
C GLN A 97 6.61 -31.49 7.17
N THR A 98 7.03 -32.48 6.40
CA THR A 98 6.36 -33.78 6.38
C THR A 98 7.44 -34.84 6.23
N GLU A 99 7.91 -35.37 7.36
CA GLU A 99 8.39 -36.75 7.58
C GLU A 99 9.36 -36.79 8.77
N THR A 100 8.80 -36.91 9.97
CA THR A 100 9.35 -37.82 10.99
C THR A 100 8.16 -38.31 11.81
N ILE A 101 7.33 -39.12 11.14
CA ILE A 101 6.31 -39.91 11.82
C ILE A 101 7.04 -40.88 12.74
N SER A 102 6.82 -40.70 14.05
CA SER A 102 6.72 -41.73 15.09
C SER A 102 7.57 -42.99 14.90
N LYS A 103 8.72 -43.07 15.59
CA LYS A 103 9.22 -44.35 16.11
C LYS A 103 8.63 -44.57 17.50
N GLU A 104 7.34 -44.88 17.57
CA GLU A 104 6.80 -45.58 18.74
C GLU A 104 7.39 -46.99 18.78
N LYS A 105 8.07 -47.30 19.88
CA LYS A 105 8.50 -48.65 20.25
C LYS A 105 7.27 -49.55 20.40
N PRO A 106 7.27 -50.78 19.87
CA PRO A 106 6.56 -51.88 20.47
C PRO A 106 7.55 -52.72 21.28
N SER A 107 7.31 -52.76 22.59
CA SER A 107 7.81 -53.81 23.47
C SER A 107 7.30 -55.16 22.96
N VAL A 108 8.21 -56.11 22.73
CA VAL A 108 7.84 -57.54 22.69
C VAL A 108 8.75 -58.26 23.67
N GLN A 109 8.17 -58.62 24.82
CA GLN A 109 8.64 -59.73 25.65
C GLN A 109 8.39 -61.02 24.86
N LEU A 110 9.40 -61.87 24.70
CA LEU A 110 9.34 -63.31 25.02
C LEU A 110 10.71 -63.97 24.76
N PHE A 111 11.13 -64.74 25.77
CA PHE A 111 12.38 -65.49 25.97
C PHE A 111 13.62 -64.68 26.39
#